data_AF-I2CRV7-F1
#
_entry.id   AF-I2CRV7-F1
#
_cell.length_a   1.000
_cell.length_b   1.000
_cell.length_c   1.000
_cell.angle_alpha   90.00
_cell.angle_beta   90.00
_cell.angle_gamma   90.00
#
_symmetry.space_group_name_H-M   'P 1'
#
loop_
_entity.id
_entity.type
_entity.pdbx_description
1 polymer ?
#
loop_
_entity_poly.entity_id
_entity_poly.type
_entity_poly.pdbx_seq_one_letter_code
_entity_poly.pdbx_strand_id
1 'polypeptide(L)'
;DEINPDKGDKQVENKDEERSTVFFRPFANYSAKNQWLYTLPKKEGALCVAVGARWTAVATTRQWVRLFTFSGLQEGVLAMPGPVVTMVGQGELLAVFYHGGIPLINHSTGSASQSLHYQLLDIRRTVVVSQGPVCLSPDSLLIWAGFDNSDMLHIMDSEGLLSSLVRGFSWHWTPILESSRLRRNKMDSFWPVG
;
A
#
# COMPACT_ATOMS: atom_id res chain seq x y z
N ASP A 1 2.41 -24.84 -60.05
CA ASP A 1 2.23 -24.92 -58.59
C ASP A 1 2.58 -23.58 -57.96
N GLU A 2 1.52 -22.91 -57.53
CA GLU A 2 1.45 -21.50 -57.14
C GLU A 2 2.23 -21.21 -55.85
N ILE A 3 2.99 -20.13 -55.86
CA ILE A 3 3.54 -19.50 -54.67
C ILE A 3 2.39 -18.73 -54.01
N ASN A 4 1.89 -19.24 -52.89
CA ASN A 4 0.89 -18.58 -52.06
C ASN A 4 1.59 -17.60 -51.08
N PRO A 5 1.42 -16.27 -51.20
CA PRO A 5 2.01 -15.31 -50.28
C PRO A 5 0.91 -14.74 -49.39
N ASP A 6 0.41 -15.53 -48.44
CA ASP A 6 -0.42 -14.97 -47.37
C ASP A 6 -0.17 -15.72 -46.06
N LYS A 7 0.95 -15.39 -45.42
CA LYS A 7 1.11 -15.54 -43.98
C LYS A 7 1.15 -14.13 -43.42
N GLY A 8 -0.03 -13.63 -43.06
CA GLY A 8 -0.20 -12.34 -42.40
C GLY A 8 0.84 -12.13 -41.30
N ASP A 9 1.45 -10.94 -41.34
CA ASP A 9 2.24 -10.40 -40.25
C ASP A 9 1.40 -10.44 -38.98
N LYS A 10 1.67 -11.42 -38.11
CA LYS A 10 1.27 -11.32 -36.72
C LYS A 10 2.08 -10.17 -36.14
N GLN A 11 1.46 -8.99 -36.06
CA GLN A 11 1.96 -7.90 -35.24
C GLN A 11 2.22 -8.47 -33.85
N VAL A 12 3.50 -8.66 -33.52
CA VAL A 12 3.91 -8.95 -32.15
C VAL A 12 3.60 -7.68 -31.39
N GLU A 13 2.47 -7.64 -30.69
CA GLU A 13 2.13 -6.56 -29.77
C GLU A 13 3.30 -6.40 -28.79
N ASN A 14 4.03 -5.30 -28.95
CA ASN A 14 5.13 -4.93 -28.07
C ASN A 14 4.54 -4.54 -26.72
N LYS A 15 4.35 -5.52 -25.82
CA LYS A 15 3.89 -5.31 -24.44
C LYS A 15 4.75 -4.29 -23.67
N ASP A 16 5.97 -4.04 -24.12
CA ASP A 16 6.88 -3.04 -23.54
C ASP A 16 6.44 -1.58 -23.79
N GLU A 17 5.43 -1.33 -24.62
CA GLU A 17 4.87 0.01 -24.83
C GLU A 17 3.70 0.34 -23.91
N GLU A 18 3.05 -0.67 -23.32
CA GLU A 18 1.93 -0.45 -22.42
C GLU A 18 2.39 0.19 -21.11
N ARG A 19 1.78 1.33 -20.77
CA ARG A 19 2.10 2.08 -19.56
C ARG A 19 1.03 1.86 -18.52
N SER A 20 1.45 1.74 -17.27
CA SER A 20 0.53 1.68 -16.14
C SER A 20 -0.25 2.98 -16.04
N THR A 21 -1.56 2.87 -15.82
CA THR A 21 -2.47 4.01 -15.69
C THR A 21 -3.15 4.01 -14.33
N VAL A 22 -3.36 5.19 -13.79
CA VAL A 22 -4.08 5.43 -12.54
C VAL A 22 -5.34 6.19 -12.91
N PHE A 23 -6.49 5.61 -12.56
CA PHE A 23 -7.80 6.20 -12.81
C PHE A 23 -8.45 6.57 -11.49
N PHE A 24 -8.87 7.82 -11.35
CA PHE A 24 -9.61 8.31 -10.20
C PHE A 24 -11.02 8.71 -10.61
N ARG A 25 -11.99 8.22 -9.85
CA ARG A 25 -13.40 8.55 -10.02
C ARG A 25 -14.01 8.91 -8.66
N PRO A 26 -14.41 10.17 -8.44
CA PRO A 26 -15.08 10.56 -7.21
C PRO A 26 -16.49 9.97 -7.13
N PHE A 27 -16.94 9.64 -5.91
CA PHE A 27 -18.26 9.03 -5.65
C PHE A 27 -19.42 10.01 -5.78
N ALA A 28 -19.20 11.30 -5.49
CA ALA A 28 -20.26 12.31 -5.44
C ALA A 28 -20.48 13.00 -6.79
N ASN A 29 -21.72 13.44 -7.05
CA ASN A 29 -22.18 14.22 -8.21
C ASN A 29 -21.49 15.60 -8.42
N TYR A 30 -20.32 15.83 -7.82
CA TYR A 30 -19.41 16.89 -8.23
C TYR A 30 -18.89 16.55 -9.61
N SER A 31 -19.68 16.90 -10.63
CA SER A 31 -19.42 16.92 -12.09
C SER A 31 -18.34 15.96 -12.58
N ALA A 32 -18.64 15.17 -13.61
CA ALA A 32 -17.65 14.37 -14.37
C ALA A 32 -16.34 15.11 -14.75
N LYS A 33 -16.25 16.43 -14.55
CA LYS A 33 -15.06 17.28 -14.57
C LYS A 33 -13.91 16.89 -13.61
N ASN A 34 -14.16 16.15 -12.52
CA ASN A 34 -13.10 15.81 -11.55
C ASN A 34 -12.60 14.36 -11.64
N GLN A 35 -13.06 13.59 -12.62
CA GLN A 35 -12.41 12.31 -12.94
C GLN A 35 -11.13 12.59 -13.72
N TRP A 36 -10.09 11.81 -13.46
CA TRP A 36 -8.83 11.96 -14.16
C TRP A 36 -8.18 10.61 -14.39
N LEU A 37 -7.37 10.56 -15.44
CA LEU A 37 -6.53 9.44 -15.79
C LEU A 37 -5.09 9.95 -15.86
N TYR A 38 -4.19 9.30 -15.15
CA TYR A 38 -2.78 9.60 -15.19
C TYR A 38 -2.01 8.39 -15.71
N THR A 39 -1.29 8.57 -16.81
CA THR A 39 -0.42 7.53 -17.39
C THR A 39 0.99 7.70 -16.83
N LEU A 40 1.47 6.68 -16.12
CA LEU A 40 2.82 6.69 -15.57
C LEU A 40 3.89 6.73 -16.68
N PRO A 41 5.09 7.25 -16.39
CA PRO A 41 6.22 7.20 -17.31
C PRO A 41 6.54 5.78 -17.78
N LYS A 42 7.26 5.65 -18.91
CA LYS A 42 7.75 4.35 -19.38
C LYS A 42 8.59 3.67 -18.29
N LYS A 43 8.44 2.35 -18.15
CA LYS A 43 9.15 1.52 -17.15
C LYS A 43 8.84 1.91 -15.70
N GLU A 44 7.64 2.44 -15.45
CA GLU A 44 7.12 2.69 -14.12
C GLU A 44 5.70 2.10 -14.01
N GLY A 45 5.53 1.15 -13.11
CA GLY A 45 4.26 0.49 -12.84
C GLY A 45 3.68 0.92 -11.50
N ALA A 46 2.37 1.09 -11.40
CA ALA A 46 1.69 1.25 -10.11
C ALA A 46 1.71 -0.08 -9.34
N LEU A 47 1.99 -0.02 -8.04
CA LEU A 47 2.03 -1.19 -7.13
C LEU A 47 0.85 -1.18 -6.16
N CYS A 48 0.61 -0.06 -5.50
CA CYS A 48 -0.54 0.13 -4.63
C CYS A 48 -0.96 1.60 -4.62
N VAL A 49 -2.20 1.83 -4.20
CA VAL A 49 -2.81 3.15 -4.13
C VAL A 49 -3.38 3.39 -2.74
N ALA A 50 -3.38 4.65 -2.31
CA ALA A 50 -4.09 5.09 -1.12
C ALA A 50 -4.88 6.36 -1.43
N VAL A 51 -5.99 6.55 -0.75
CA VAL A 51 -6.88 7.70 -0.95
C VAL A 51 -7.13 8.32 0.41
N GLY A 52 -6.92 9.63 0.53
CA GLY A 52 -7.34 10.41 1.69
C GLY A 52 -8.57 11.26 1.36
N ALA A 53 -8.81 12.31 2.16
CA ALA A 53 -9.98 13.17 1.98
C ALA A 53 -9.94 13.95 0.65
N ARG A 54 -8.78 14.48 0.27
CA ARG A 54 -8.61 15.34 -0.91
C ARG A 54 -7.32 15.08 -1.69
N TRP A 55 -6.75 13.90 -1.52
CA TRP A 55 -5.52 13.49 -2.19
C TRP A 55 -5.54 11.99 -2.47
N THR A 56 -4.71 11.56 -3.41
CA THR A 56 -4.44 10.16 -3.71
C THR A 56 -2.93 9.94 -3.81
N ALA A 57 -2.46 8.80 -3.33
CA ALA A 57 -1.07 8.40 -3.43
C ALA A 57 -0.94 7.13 -4.27
N VAL A 58 0.16 7.03 -5.02
CA VAL A 58 0.47 5.87 -5.85
C VAL A 58 1.91 5.44 -5.60
N ALA A 59 2.10 4.26 -5.03
CA ALA A 59 3.41 3.63 -4.92
C ALA A 59 3.76 2.97 -6.25
N THR A 60 5.02 3.06 -6.68
CA THR A 60 5.44 2.57 -8.00
C THR A 60 6.63 1.62 -7.93
N THR A 61 6.87 0.89 -9.02
CA THR A 61 8.01 -0.02 -9.19
C THR A 61 9.38 0.67 -9.07
N ARG A 62 9.40 2.01 -9.10
CA ARG A 62 10.61 2.82 -8.87
C ARG A 62 10.88 3.12 -7.40
N GLN A 63 10.13 2.50 -6.48
CA GLN A 63 10.17 2.79 -5.05
C GLN A 63 9.85 4.26 -4.76
N TRP A 64 8.92 4.81 -5.53
CA TRP A 64 8.42 6.17 -5.33
C TRP A 64 6.97 6.13 -4.89
N VAL A 65 6.58 7.14 -4.11
CA VAL A 65 5.19 7.45 -3.81
C VAL A 65 4.86 8.79 -4.46
N ARG A 66 4.00 8.76 -5.47
CA ARG A 66 3.50 9.96 -6.16
C ARG A 66 2.24 10.45 -5.47
N LEU A 67 2.20 11.73 -5.13
CA LEU A 67 1.07 12.39 -4.50
C LEU A 67 0.30 13.20 -5.55
N PHE A 68 -1.01 13.01 -5.59
CA PHE A 68 -1.93 13.76 -6.43
C PHE A 68 -3.01 14.39 -5.56
N THR A 69 -3.41 15.60 -5.92
CA THR A 69 -4.62 16.24 -5.39
C THR A 69 -5.87 15.53 -5.89
N PHE A 70 -7.00 15.84 -5.26
CA PHE A 70 -8.32 15.43 -5.72
C PHE A 70 -8.60 15.75 -7.20
N SER A 71 -8.06 16.86 -7.72
CA SER A 71 -8.24 17.27 -9.13
C SER A 71 -7.27 16.59 -10.11
N GLY A 72 -6.36 15.75 -9.63
CA GLY A 72 -5.39 15.02 -10.46
C GLY A 72 -4.08 15.78 -10.71
N LEU A 73 -3.88 16.95 -10.09
CA LEU A 73 -2.58 17.61 -10.10
C LEU A 73 -1.59 16.82 -9.24
N GLN A 74 -0.45 16.42 -9.82
CA GLN A 74 0.64 15.79 -9.07
C GLN A 74 1.40 16.84 -8.27
N GLU A 75 1.36 16.75 -6.94
CA GLU A 75 2.01 17.73 -6.04
C GLU A 75 3.45 17.36 -5.73
N GLY A 76 3.78 16.06 -5.71
CA GLY A 76 5.11 15.63 -5.31
C GLY A 76 5.39 14.16 -5.57
N VAL A 77 6.66 13.81 -5.48
CA VAL A 77 7.16 12.44 -5.56
C VAL A 77 8.12 12.21 -4.40
N LEU A 78 7.81 11.24 -3.55
CA LEU A 78 8.61 10.85 -2.40
C LEU A 78 9.39 9.58 -2.75
N ALA A 79 10.71 9.59 -2.56
CA ALA A 79 11.51 8.37 -2.66
C ALA A 79 11.39 7.56 -1.37
N MET A 80 11.08 6.27 -1.49
CA MET A 80 10.94 5.39 -0.34
C MET A 80 12.26 4.68 -0.03
N PRO A 81 12.61 4.47 1.25
CA PRO A 81 13.85 3.79 1.63
C PRO A 81 13.90 2.31 1.21
N GLY A 82 12.74 1.70 0.91
CA GLY A 82 12.64 0.32 0.48
C GLY A 82 11.36 0.03 -0.29
N PRO A 83 11.22 -1.21 -0.82
CA PRO A 83 10.04 -1.62 -1.57
C PRO A 83 8.76 -1.48 -0.73
N VAL A 84 7.76 -0.77 -1.26
CA VAL A 84 6.46 -0.57 -0.61
C VAL A 84 5.68 -1.88 -0.60
N VAL A 85 5.15 -2.22 0.58
CA VAL A 85 4.26 -3.38 0.79
C VAL A 85 2.81 -2.96 0.66
N THR A 86 2.39 -1.91 1.39
CA THR A 86 1.03 -1.37 1.32
C THR A 86 1.00 0.09 1.74
N MET A 87 -0.10 0.77 1.42
CA MET A 87 -0.38 2.14 1.84
C MET A 87 -1.83 2.25 2.28
N VAL A 88 -2.09 3.10 3.27
CA VAL A 88 -3.44 3.45 3.71
C VAL A 88 -3.55 4.94 3.93
N GLY A 89 -4.71 5.51 3.60
CA GLY A 89 -4.99 6.93 3.73
C GLY A 89 -6.27 7.18 4.50
N GLN A 90 -6.27 8.19 5.37
CA GLN A 90 -7.48 8.72 5.98
C GLN A 90 -7.32 10.21 6.28
N GLY A 91 -8.32 11.01 5.94
CA GLY A 91 -8.22 12.46 6.12
C GLY A 91 -7.00 13.02 5.39
N GLU A 92 -6.09 13.65 6.14
CA GLU A 92 -4.81 14.16 5.64
C GLU A 92 -3.62 13.21 5.93
N LEU A 93 -3.86 12.05 6.52
CA LEU A 93 -2.83 11.10 6.92
C LEU A 93 -2.60 10.03 5.85
N LEU A 94 -1.33 9.82 5.48
CA LEU A 94 -0.88 8.70 4.67
C LEU A 94 0.04 7.83 5.52
N ALA A 95 -0.26 6.55 5.67
CA ALA A 95 0.69 5.57 6.17
C ALA A 95 1.25 4.73 5.01
N VAL A 96 2.58 4.64 4.93
CA VAL A 96 3.31 3.81 3.96
C VAL A 96 4.06 2.73 4.71
N PHE A 97 3.80 1.47 4.38
CA PHE A 97 4.51 0.31 4.92
C PHE A 97 5.45 -0.24 3.85
N TYR A 98 6.71 -0.48 4.21
CA TYR A 98 7.74 -0.90 3.28
C TYR A 98 8.75 -1.84 3.94
N HIS A 99 9.48 -2.62 3.14
CA HIS A 99 10.59 -3.42 3.64
C HIS A 99 11.76 -2.51 4.05
N GLY A 100 12.11 -2.49 5.33
CA GLY A 100 13.22 -1.70 5.87
C GLY A 100 14.52 -2.49 6.06
N GLY A 101 14.50 -3.79 5.78
CA GLY A 101 15.68 -4.65 5.87
C GLY A 101 15.44 -6.04 5.31
N ILE A 102 16.48 -6.87 5.35
CA ILE A 102 16.42 -8.27 4.94
C ILE A 102 15.62 -9.05 6.00
N PRO A 103 14.73 -9.97 5.61
CA PRO A 103 14.06 -10.86 6.56
C PRO A 103 15.06 -11.65 7.40
N LEU A 104 14.79 -11.80 8.70
CA LEU A 104 15.59 -12.67 9.56
C LEU A 104 15.12 -14.11 9.39
N ILE A 105 16.03 -14.98 8.93
CA ILE A 105 15.74 -16.39 8.69
C ILE A 105 15.94 -17.17 9.97
N ASN A 106 14.89 -17.87 10.40
CA ASN A 106 14.97 -18.86 11.45
C ASN A 106 15.40 -20.21 10.85
N HIS A 107 16.69 -20.53 10.96
CA HIS A 107 17.25 -21.78 10.43
C HIS A 107 16.67 -23.06 11.08
N SER A 108 16.08 -22.96 12.28
CA SER A 108 15.49 -24.13 12.95
C SER A 108 14.09 -24.47 12.44
N THR A 109 13.30 -23.47 12.03
CA THR A 109 11.92 -23.63 11.54
C THR A 109 11.81 -23.46 10.02
N GLY A 110 12.87 -22.98 9.36
CA GLY A 110 12.85 -22.57 7.95
C GLY A 110 11.99 -21.33 7.69
N SER A 111 11.53 -20.64 8.73
CA SER A 111 10.65 -19.47 8.62
C SER A 111 11.45 -18.18 8.48
N ALA A 112 10.80 -17.10 8.03
CA ALA A 112 11.43 -15.79 7.89
C ALA A 112 10.58 -14.68 8.50
N SER A 113 11.16 -13.93 9.42
CA SER A 113 10.54 -12.76 10.03
C SER A 113 10.78 -11.52 9.17
N GLN A 114 9.71 -10.91 8.66
CA GLN A 114 9.80 -9.74 7.79
C GLN A 114 10.31 -8.52 8.57
N SER A 115 11.23 -7.76 7.96
CA SER A 115 11.66 -6.46 8.49
C SER A 115 10.87 -5.36 7.80
N LEU A 116 9.71 -5.00 8.37
CA LEU A 116 8.86 -3.93 7.88
C LEU A 116 9.06 -2.65 8.68
N HIS A 117 9.00 -1.53 7.99
CA HIS A 117 8.98 -0.19 8.58
C HIS A 117 7.73 0.55 8.08
N TYR A 118 7.32 1.55 8.84
CA TYR A 118 6.24 2.46 8.47
C TYR A 118 6.73 3.91 8.45
N GLN A 119 6.10 4.71 7.60
CA GLN A 119 6.12 6.17 7.66
C GLN A 119 4.68 6.67 7.69
N LEU A 120 4.32 7.45 8.70
CA LEU A 120 3.06 8.16 8.83
C LEU A 120 3.29 9.63 8.49
N LEU A 121 2.63 10.12 7.45
CA LEU A 121 2.77 11.47 6.94
C LEU A 121 1.46 12.25 7.10
N ASP A 122 1.58 13.54 7.40
CA ASP A 122 0.52 14.52 7.21
C ASP A 122 0.74 15.18 5.85
N ILE A 123 -0.11 14.85 4.88
CA ILE A 123 0.01 15.29 3.50
C ILE A 123 -0.23 16.79 3.38
N ARG A 124 -1.21 17.33 4.10
CA ARG A 124 -1.52 18.77 4.09
C ARG A 124 -0.35 19.60 4.60
N ARG A 125 0.34 19.12 5.64
CA ARG A 125 1.49 19.81 6.25
C ARG A 125 2.82 19.41 5.63
N THR A 126 2.83 18.39 4.77
CA THR A 126 4.03 17.82 4.14
C THR A 126 5.11 17.41 5.15
N VAL A 127 4.70 16.80 6.27
CA VAL A 127 5.62 16.37 7.34
C VAL A 127 5.45 14.89 7.67
N VAL A 128 6.55 14.26 8.07
CA VAL A 128 6.49 12.94 8.73
C VAL A 128 6.04 13.15 10.17
N VAL A 129 4.90 12.56 10.51
CA VAL A 129 4.30 12.58 11.86
C VAL A 129 5.01 11.57 12.76
N SER A 130 5.23 10.37 12.25
CA SER A 130 5.96 9.30 12.92
C SER A 130 6.53 8.31 11.90
N GLN A 131 7.60 7.62 12.25
CA GLN A 131 8.17 6.56 11.45
C GLN A 131 8.93 5.58 12.35
N GLY A 132 9.07 4.33 11.91
CA GLY A 132 9.79 3.33 12.68
C GLY A 132 9.55 1.91 12.20
N PRO A 133 10.06 0.91 12.92
CA PRO A 133 9.76 -0.49 12.63
C PRO A 133 8.28 -0.79 12.88
N VAL A 134 7.78 -1.80 12.18
CA VAL A 134 6.47 -2.41 12.43
C VAL A 134 6.67 -3.59 13.37
N CYS A 135 5.83 -3.69 14.40
CA CYS A 135 5.85 -4.81 15.33
C CYS A 135 4.79 -5.85 14.91
N LEU A 136 5.25 -6.95 14.30
CA LEU A 136 4.43 -8.12 13.97
C LEU A 136 4.77 -9.28 14.91
N SER A 137 3.90 -10.27 14.98
CA SER A 137 4.22 -11.56 15.61
C SER A 137 5.42 -12.21 14.91
N PRO A 138 6.24 -13.01 15.63
CA PRO A 138 7.36 -13.72 15.02
C PRO A 138 6.91 -14.55 13.82
N ASP A 139 7.70 -14.53 12.74
CA ASP A 139 7.47 -15.31 11.51
C ASP A 139 6.10 -15.08 10.84
N SER A 140 5.44 -13.96 11.15
CA SER A 140 4.14 -13.58 10.58
C SER A 140 4.26 -12.54 9.46
N LEU A 141 3.17 -12.37 8.72
CA LEU A 141 3.04 -11.40 7.62
C LEU A 141 2.07 -10.30 8.00
N LEU A 142 2.33 -9.07 7.55
CA LEU A 142 1.31 -8.01 7.58
C LEU A 142 0.18 -8.37 6.60
N ILE A 143 -1.05 -8.56 7.11
CA ILE A 143 -2.20 -8.93 6.28
C ILE A 143 -3.20 -7.79 6.09
N TRP A 144 -3.22 -6.82 7.01
CA TRP A 144 -4.14 -5.70 6.97
C TRP A 144 -3.55 -4.47 7.67
N ALA A 145 -3.89 -3.29 7.17
CA ALA A 145 -3.65 -2.02 7.83
C ALA A 145 -4.84 -1.10 7.57
N GLY A 146 -5.11 -0.16 8.46
CA GLY A 146 -6.20 0.79 8.30
C GLY A 146 -6.25 1.81 9.43
N PHE A 147 -7.05 2.84 9.24
CA PHE A 147 -7.35 3.82 10.27
C PHE A 147 -8.72 3.54 10.89
N ASP A 148 -8.90 3.92 12.16
CA ASP A 148 -10.23 4.00 12.75
C ASP A 148 -10.81 5.42 12.63
N ASN A 149 -12.06 5.62 13.08
CA ASN A 149 -12.73 6.93 13.05
C ASN A 149 -12.05 8.02 13.89
N SER A 150 -11.02 7.70 14.67
CA SER A 150 -10.24 8.64 15.48
C SER A 150 -8.86 8.91 14.87
N ASP A 151 -8.66 8.57 13.60
CA ASP A 151 -7.40 8.70 12.86
C ASP A 151 -6.24 7.90 13.48
N MET A 152 -6.53 6.87 14.27
CA MET A 152 -5.51 5.98 14.82
C MET A 152 -5.18 4.90 13.80
N LEU A 153 -3.89 4.68 13.54
CA LEU A 153 -3.42 3.66 12.61
C LEU A 153 -3.37 2.29 13.29
N HIS A 154 -3.89 1.29 12.61
CA HIS A 154 -3.96 -0.10 13.05
C HIS A 154 -3.34 -1.04 12.01
N ILE A 155 -2.83 -2.17 12.49
CA ILE A 155 -2.32 -3.27 11.67
C ILE A 155 -2.79 -4.61 12.22
N MET A 156 -3.01 -5.59 11.35
CA MET A 156 -3.19 -6.99 11.73
C MET A 156 -2.19 -7.87 10.99
N ASP A 157 -1.61 -8.81 11.71
CA ASP A 157 -0.72 -9.83 11.16
C ASP A 157 -1.42 -11.18 10.88
N SER A 158 -0.71 -12.10 10.23
CA SER A 158 -1.24 -13.42 9.87
C SER A 158 -1.55 -14.33 11.06
N GLU A 159 -1.01 -14.04 12.25
CA GLU A 159 -1.34 -14.73 13.50
C GLU A 159 -2.61 -14.16 14.15
N GLY A 160 -3.15 -13.08 13.58
CA GLY A 160 -4.40 -12.45 14.02
C GLY A 160 -4.20 -11.44 15.14
N LEU A 161 -2.97 -10.96 15.37
CA LEU A 161 -2.69 -9.90 16.32
C LEU A 161 -3.00 -8.54 15.69
N LEU A 162 -4.04 -7.88 16.19
CA LEU A 162 -4.38 -6.49 15.89
C LEU A 162 -3.62 -5.56 16.84
N SER A 163 -2.87 -4.62 16.29
CA SER A 163 -2.11 -3.62 17.03
C SER A 163 -2.43 -2.20 16.57
N SER A 164 -2.41 -1.25 17.49
CA SER A 164 -2.62 0.18 17.22
C SER A 164 -1.33 0.97 17.43
N LEU A 165 -1.12 2.00 16.62
CA LEU A 165 -0.03 2.94 16.80
C LEU A 165 -0.45 4.06 17.75
N VAL A 166 -0.05 3.95 19.02
CA VAL A 166 -0.57 4.81 20.09
C VAL A 166 0.31 6.06 20.26
N ARG A 167 -0.23 7.22 19.84
CA ARG A 167 0.43 8.52 19.99
C ARG A 167 0.81 8.85 21.45
N GLY A 168 -0.07 8.52 22.40
CA GLY A 168 0.15 8.78 23.84
C GLY A 168 1.32 8.02 24.44
N PHE A 169 1.72 6.92 23.81
CA PHE A 169 2.93 6.17 24.13
C PHE A 169 4.00 6.45 23.09
N SER A 170 4.26 7.71 22.76
CA SER A 170 5.33 8.10 21.82
C SER A 170 5.32 7.30 20.50
N TRP A 171 4.13 7.01 19.96
CA TRP A 171 3.94 6.22 18.73
C TRP A 171 4.46 4.78 18.81
N HIS A 172 4.25 4.11 19.94
CA HIS A 172 4.52 2.67 20.06
C HIS A 172 3.35 1.85 19.50
N TRP A 173 3.68 0.74 18.83
CA TRP A 173 2.72 -0.30 18.49
C TRP A 173 2.27 -1.01 19.75
N THR A 174 0.97 -0.99 20.02
CA THR A 174 0.36 -1.61 21.19
C THR A 174 -0.61 -2.69 20.73
N PRO A 175 -0.45 -3.95 21.17
CA PRO A 175 -1.40 -5.01 20.84
C PRO A 175 -2.74 -4.72 21.52
N ILE A 176 -3.84 -4.79 20.76
CA ILE A 176 -5.19 -4.50 21.26
C ILE A 176 -6.13 -5.70 21.21
N LEU A 177 -5.92 -6.64 20.27
CA LEU A 177 -6.73 -7.85 20.15
C LEU A 177 -5.94 -8.99 19.51
N GLU A 178 -6.07 -10.19 20.05
CA GLU A 178 -5.57 -11.42 19.43
C GLU A 178 -6.76 -12.24 18.91
N SER A 179 -7.11 -12.03 17.64
CA SER A 179 -8.31 -12.61 17.04
C SER A 179 -8.24 -14.14 16.90
N SER A 180 -7.05 -14.73 16.89
CA SER A 180 -6.86 -16.18 16.92
C SER A 180 -7.52 -16.84 18.14
N ARG A 181 -7.56 -16.13 19.27
CA ARG A 181 -8.22 -16.61 20.51
C ARG A 181 -9.74 -16.62 20.43
N LEU A 182 -10.32 -15.95 19.44
CA LEU A 182 -11.76 -15.91 19.22
C LEU A 182 -12.24 -17.01 18.26
N ARG A 183 -11.31 -17.74 17.63
CA ARG A 183 -11.63 -18.83 16.69
C ARG A 183 -12.34 -19.95 17.43
N ARG A 184 -13.44 -20.47 16.85
CA ARG A 184 -14.12 -21.67 17.34
C ARG A 184 -13.50 -22.93 16.75
N ASN A 185 -13.04 -22.83 15.50
CA ASN A 185 -12.38 -23.90 14.76
C ASN A 185 -11.04 -23.44 14.19
N LYS A 186 -10.15 -24.40 13.91
CA LYS A 186 -8.83 -24.13 13.31
C LYS A 186 -8.88 -23.38 11.97
N MET A 187 -9.96 -23.59 11.21
CA MET A 187 -10.17 -22.97 9.89
C MET A 187 -10.80 -21.58 9.97
N ASP A 188 -11.24 -21.13 11.14
CA ASP A 188 -11.84 -19.82 11.28
C ASP A 188 -10.77 -18.74 11.07
N SER A 189 -11.10 -17.72 10.29
CA SER A 189 -10.28 -16.53 10.09
C SER A 189 -11.13 -15.27 10.29
N PHE A 190 -10.50 -14.21 10.76
CA PHE A 190 -11.12 -12.90 10.91
C PHE A 190 -10.50 -11.97 9.88
N TRP A 191 -11.34 -11.27 9.14
CA TRP A 191 -10.90 -10.24 8.21
C TRP A 191 -11.34 -8.88 8.73
N PRO A 192 -10.39 -8.01 9.14
CA PRO A 192 -10.74 -6.69 9.63
C PRO A 192 -11.44 -5.85 8.57
N VAL A 193 -12.47 -5.15 9.00
CA VAL A 193 -13.09 -4.04 8.27
C VAL A 193 -13.09 -2.83 9.20
N GLY A 194 -12.71 -1.68 8.65
CA GLY A 194 -12.64 -0.40 9.37
C GLY A 194 -13.91 0.42 9.19
#